data_AF-A0A6M6BCE7-F1
#
_entry.id   AF-A0A6M6BCE7-F1
#
_cell.length_a   1.000
_cell.length_b   1.000
_cell.length_c   1.000
_cell.angle_alpha   90.00
_cell.angle_beta   90.00
_cell.angle_gamma   90.00
#
_symmetry.space_group_name_H-M   'P 1'
#
loop_
_entity.id
_entity.type
_entity.pdbx_description
1 polymer ?
#
loop_
_entity_poly.entity_id
_entity_poly.type
_entity_poly.pdbx_seq_one_letter_code
_entity_poly.pdbx_strand_id
1 'polypeptide(L)'
;MSRVAPSPPVPRVSAGRSLSVLILALAVLWLWSQFPAWYASGYNNALAAQQLQLLWFQPWLVGLLVVITNVGTLHWATLPLALPSSPGSLLDAPQWQHDVVFWSCVCFHIGSTAALIRLAAMWLHS
;
A
#
# COMPACT_ATOMS: atom_id res chain seq x y z
N MET A 1 45.28 -9.46 23.55
CA MET A 1 43.84 -9.24 23.81
C MET A 1 43.19 -8.74 22.53
N SER A 2 42.44 -9.59 21.82
CA SER A 2 41.74 -9.21 20.58
C SER A 2 40.41 -8.54 20.95
N ARG A 3 40.21 -7.27 20.56
CA ARG A 3 38.91 -6.59 20.73
C ARG A 3 37.94 -7.14 19.69
N VAL A 4 36.93 -7.89 20.15
CA VAL A 4 35.76 -8.21 19.33
C VAL A 4 35.03 -6.90 19.05
N ALA A 5 34.94 -6.51 17.78
CA ALA A 5 34.18 -5.34 17.37
C ALA A 5 32.69 -5.59 17.65
N PRO A 6 31.94 -4.61 18.20
CA PRO A 6 30.51 -4.75 18.36
C PRO A 6 29.86 -4.92 16.98
N SER A 7 29.05 -5.97 16.83
CA SER A 7 28.25 -6.18 15.64
C SER A 7 27.31 -4.98 15.41
N PRO A 8 27.10 -4.55 14.16
CA PRO A 8 26.22 -3.45 13.86
C PRO A 8 24.79 -3.77 14.34
N PRO A 9 24.04 -2.77 14.84
CA PRO A 9 22.67 -2.99 15.30
C PRO A 9 21.82 -3.48 14.14
N VAL A 10 21.17 -4.63 14.32
CA VAL A 10 20.21 -5.16 13.35
C VAL A 10 19.01 -4.19 13.28
N PRO A 11 18.58 -3.74 12.09
CA PRO A 11 17.42 -2.88 11.95
C PRO A 11 16.19 -3.58 12.56
N ARG A 12 15.60 -3.01 13.62
CA ARG A 12 14.37 -3.56 14.19
C ARG A 12 13.21 -3.31 13.24
N VAL A 13 12.51 -4.37 12.87
CA VAL A 13 11.22 -4.26 12.17
C VAL A 13 10.23 -3.62 13.14
N SER A 14 9.58 -2.53 12.69
CA SER A 14 8.60 -1.78 13.48
C SER A 14 7.22 -1.90 12.84
N ALA A 15 6.25 -2.46 13.56
CA ALA A 15 4.85 -2.47 13.13
C ALA A 15 4.31 -1.07 12.82
N GLY A 16 4.73 -0.04 13.56
CA GLY A 16 4.33 1.35 13.29
C GLY A 16 4.81 1.86 11.93
N ARG A 17 6.02 1.48 11.50
CA ARG A 17 6.52 1.81 10.15
C ARG A 17 5.70 1.10 9.08
N SER A 18 5.47 -0.21 9.21
CA SER A 18 4.67 -0.97 8.25
C SER A 18 3.23 -0.46 8.15
N LEU A 19 2.62 -0.12 9.30
CA LEU A 19 1.29 0.50 9.34
C LEU A 19 1.27 1.85 8.63
N SER A 20 2.30 2.68 8.81
CA SER A 20 2.42 3.98 8.13
C SER A 20 2.49 3.82 6.60
N VAL A 21 3.20 2.80 6.12
CA VAL A 21 3.26 2.45 4.68
C VAL A 21 1.88 2.03 4.18
N LEU A 22 1.17 1.17 4.91
CA LEU A 22 -0.19 0.74 4.54
C LEU A 22 -1.15 1.94 4.49
N ILE A 23 -1.11 2.81 5.50
CA ILE A 23 -1.92 4.04 5.56
C ILE A 23 -1.59 4.94 4.37
N LEU A 24 -0.31 5.12 4.04
CA LEU A 24 0.11 5.92 2.90
C LEU A 24 -0.44 5.34 1.58
N ALA A 25 -0.37 4.02 1.38
CA ALA A 25 -0.92 3.37 0.20
C ALA A 25 -2.44 3.62 0.10
N LEU A 26 -3.17 3.46 1.19
CA LEU A 26 -4.62 3.74 1.24
C LEU A 26 -4.92 5.23 0.98
N ALA A 27 -4.13 6.14 1.55
CA ALA A 27 -4.28 7.57 1.33
C ALA A 27 -4.03 7.96 -0.12
N VAL A 28 -3.04 7.37 -0.79
CA VAL A 28 -2.77 7.58 -2.22
C VAL A 28 -3.95 7.11 -3.07
N LEU A 29 -4.47 5.90 -2.82
CA LEU A 29 -5.62 5.38 -3.56
C LEU A 29 -6.88 6.21 -3.34
N TRP A 30 -7.12 6.62 -2.09
CA TRP A 30 -8.22 7.51 -1.75
C TRP A 30 -8.07 8.85 -2.46
N LEU A 31 -6.92 9.51 -2.35
CA LEU A 31 -6.65 10.80 -2.96
C LEU A 31 -6.82 10.76 -4.49
N TRP A 32 -6.31 9.71 -5.14
CA TRP A 32 -6.50 9.48 -6.56
C TRP A 32 -7.98 9.45 -6.96
N SER A 33 -8.82 8.79 -6.15
CA SER A 33 -10.27 8.70 -6.38
C SER A 33 -11.00 10.04 -6.22
N GLN A 34 -10.49 10.95 -5.37
CA GLN A 34 -11.15 12.23 -5.09
C GLN A 34 -10.86 13.32 -6.14
N PHE A 35 -9.76 13.18 -6.88
CA PHE A 35 -9.25 14.23 -7.76
C PHE A 35 -10.29 14.75 -8.78
N PRO A 36 -11.06 13.90 -9.50
CA PRO A 36 -12.04 14.40 -10.46
C PRO A 36 -13.20 15.18 -9.80
N ALA A 37 -13.62 14.78 -8.60
CA ALA A 37 -14.68 15.46 -7.86
C ALA A 37 -14.23 16.84 -7.37
N TRP A 38 -13.00 16.95 -6.87
CA TRP A 38 -12.41 18.23 -6.51
C TRP A 38 -12.27 19.16 -7.70
N TYR A 39 -11.82 18.64 -8.85
CA TYR A 39 -11.77 19.42 -10.08
C TYR A 39 -13.17 19.93 -10.48
N ALA A 40 -14.18 19.05 -10.49
CA ALA A 40 -15.55 19.43 -10.84
C ALA A 40 -16.15 20.50 -9.91
N SER A 41 -15.78 20.50 -8.62
CA SER A 41 -16.27 21.49 -7.66
C SER A 41 -15.80 22.93 -7.95
N GLY A 42 -14.68 23.10 -8.65
CA GLY A 42 -14.09 24.40 -8.97
C GLY A 42 -14.45 24.95 -10.36
N TYR A 43 -15.12 24.15 -11.21
CA TYR A 43 -15.35 24.50 -12.62
C TYR A 43 -16.79 24.24 -13.05
N ASN A 44 -17.42 25.24 -13.68
CA ASN A 44 -18.81 25.15 -14.16
C ASN A 44 -18.98 24.40 -15.50
N ASN A 45 -17.92 23.77 -16.04
CA ASN A 45 -17.98 23.07 -17.31
C ASN A 45 -18.14 21.55 -17.11
N ALA A 46 -19.39 21.09 -17.18
CA ALA A 46 -19.76 19.68 -16.99
C ALA A 46 -19.13 18.74 -18.04
N LEU A 47 -18.98 19.18 -19.29
CA LEU A 47 -18.37 18.38 -20.36
C LEU A 47 -16.87 18.15 -20.09
N ALA A 48 -16.16 19.19 -19.65
CA ALA A 48 -14.75 19.08 -19.31
C ALA A 48 -14.52 18.15 -18.10
N ALA A 49 -15.39 18.21 -17.09
CA ALA A 49 -15.32 17.31 -15.93
C ALA A 49 -15.58 15.84 -16.32
N GLN A 50 -16.54 15.58 -17.21
CA GLN A 50 -16.82 14.23 -17.72
C GLN A 50 -15.63 13.67 -18.54
N GLN A 51 -15.05 14.48 -19.43
CA GLN A 51 -13.87 14.07 -20.19
C GLN A 51 -12.67 13.77 -19.29
N LEU A 52 -12.43 14.61 -18.28
CA LEU A 52 -11.39 14.36 -17.29
C LEU A 52 -11.62 13.02 -16.59
N GLN A 53 -12.85 12.73 -16.15
CA GLN A 53 -13.15 11.47 -15.46
C GLN A 53 -12.83 10.23 -16.32
N LEU A 54 -13.16 10.28 -17.62
CA LEU A 54 -12.85 9.19 -18.56
C LEU A 54 -11.35 9.01 -18.79
N LEU A 55 -10.57 10.09 -18.81
CA LEU A 55 -9.11 10.04 -18.95
C LEU A 55 -8.42 9.63 -17.65
N TRP A 56 -8.93 10.06 -16.50
CA TRP A 56 -8.34 9.81 -15.19
C TRP A 56 -8.52 8.35 -14.75
N PHE A 57 -9.66 7.75 -15.06
CA PHE A 57 -9.96 6.35 -14.72
C PHE A 57 -9.73 5.39 -15.88
N GLN A 58 -8.78 5.68 -16.77
CA GLN A 58 -8.35 4.71 -17.77
C GLN A 58 -7.91 3.41 -17.08
N PRO A 59 -8.36 2.23 -17.55
CA PRO A 59 -8.09 0.96 -16.87
C PRO A 59 -6.61 0.70 -16.61
N TRP A 60 -5.75 1.04 -17.56
CA TRP A 60 -4.30 0.85 -17.41
C TRP A 60 -3.68 1.78 -16.35
N LEU A 61 -4.17 3.02 -16.19
CA LEU A 61 -3.70 3.96 -15.15
C LEU A 61 -4.08 3.44 -13.77
N VAL A 62 -5.34 3.04 -13.61
CA VAL A 62 -5.83 2.45 -12.35
C VAL A 62 -5.06 1.17 -12.03
N GLY A 63 -4.85 0.31 -13.03
CA GLY A 63 -4.07 -0.91 -12.89
C GLY A 63 -2.64 -0.63 -12.41
N LEU A 64 -1.94 0.30 -13.06
CA LEU A 64 -0.59 0.72 -12.70
C LEU A 64 -0.52 1.23 -11.25
N LEU A 65 -1.46 2.10 -10.86
CA LEU A 65 -1.51 2.65 -9.50
C LEU A 65 -1.68 1.56 -8.45
N VAL A 66 -2.60 0.61 -8.68
CA VAL A 66 -2.85 -0.50 -7.77
C VAL A 66 -1.63 -1.42 -7.67
N VAL A 67 -0.95 -1.69 -8.79
CA VAL A 67 0.30 -2.49 -8.81
C VAL A 67 1.40 -1.79 -8.02
N ILE A 68 1.64 -0.50 -8.25
CA ILE A 68 2.70 0.27 -7.55
C ILE A 68 2.45 0.27 -6.05
N THR A 69 1.21 0.56 -5.62
CA THR A 69 0.86 0.56 -4.19
C THR A 69 0.96 -0.83 -3.58
N ASN A 70 0.65 -1.91 -4.34
CA ASN A 70 0.86 -3.28 -3.87
C ASN A 70 2.32 -3.63 -3.69
N VAL A 71 3.14 -3.37 -4.69
CA VAL A 71 4.58 -3.69 -4.64
C VAL A 71 5.25 -2.89 -3.52
N GLY A 72 4.89 -1.61 -3.37
CA GLY A 72 5.37 -0.76 -2.28
C GLY A 72 5.01 -1.30 -0.90
N THR A 73 3.73 -1.63 -0.67
CA THR A 73 3.28 -2.24 0.59
C THR A 73 3.94 -3.59 0.83
N LEU A 74 4.07 -4.44 -0.19
CA LEU A 74 4.73 -5.74 -0.07
C LEU A 74 6.17 -5.57 0.40
N HIS A 75 6.93 -4.70 -0.26
CA HIS A 75 8.36 -4.56 -0.03
C HIS A 75 8.69 -3.81 1.27
N TRP A 76 7.92 -2.79 1.62
CA TRP A 76 8.22 -1.91 2.76
C TRP A 76 7.35 -2.13 4.00
N ALA A 77 6.26 -2.92 3.92
CA ALA A 77 5.40 -3.22 5.05
C ALA A 77 5.29 -4.74 5.32
N THR A 78 4.87 -5.51 4.32
CA THR A 78 4.49 -6.93 4.48
C THR A 78 5.70 -7.84 4.66
N LEU A 79 6.69 -7.78 3.77
CA LEU A 79 7.90 -8.61 3.86
C LEU A 79 8.70 -8.37 5.15
N PRO A 80 8.92 -7.12 5.59
CA PRO A 80 9.58 -6.86 6.87
C PRO A 80 8.86 -7.52 8.05
N LEU A 81 7.53 -7.56 8.05
CA LEU A 81 6.75 -8.21 9.11
C LEU A 81 6.72 -9.75 9.00
N ALA A 82 6.79 -10.28 7.78
CA ALA A 82 6.76 -11.72 7.52
C ALA A 82 8.09 -12.41 7.84
N LEU A 83 9.21 -11.68 7.73
CA LEU A 83 10.54 -12.24 7.91
C LEU A 83 11.01 -12.09 9.37
N PRO A 84 11.50 -13.15 10.01
CA PRO A 84 12.04 -13.06 11.36
C PRO A 84 13.29 -12.18 11.37
N SER A 85 13.26 -11.11 12.18
CA SER A 85 14.34 -10.10 12.23
C SER A 85 15.35 -10.31 13.37
N SER A 86 15.10 -11.23 14.31
CA SER A 86 16.04 -11.63 15.38
C SER A 86 15.49 -12.85 16.13
N PRO A 87 16.33 -13.73 16.72
CA PRO A 87 15.86 -14.63 17.77
C PRO A 87 15.36 -13.79 18.95
N GLY A 88 14.15 -14.11 19.42
CA GLY A 88 13.30 -13.23 20.23
C GLY A 88 13.95 -12.66 21.49
N SER A 89 13.81 -11.35 21.68
CA SER A 89 14.11 -10.67 22.92
C SER A 89 12.83 -10.55 23.75
N LEU A 90 12.90 -10.85 25.04
CA LEU A 90 11.80 -10.67 26.00
C LEU A 90 11.35 -9.20 26.18
N LEU A 91 12.05 -8.26 25.55
CA LEU A 91 11.75 -6.82 25.52
C LEU A 91 11.17 -6.36 24.17
N ASP A 92 10.84 -7.29 23.27
CA ASP A 92 10.22 -6.96 21.99
C ASP A 92 8.79 -6.44 22.18
N ALA A 93 8.33 -5.62 21.24
CA ALA A 93 6.98 -5.08 21.23
C ALA A 93 5.93 -6.21 21.27
N PRO A 94 4.69 -5.94 21.72
CA PRO A 94 3.66 -6.96 21.80
C PRO A 94 3.42 -7.61 20.42
N GLN A 95 3.63 -8.93 20.34
CA GLN A 95 3.53 -9.72 19.10
C GLN A 95 2.20 -9.50 18.37
N TRP A 96 1.10 -9.30 19.11
CA TRP A 96 -0.24 -9.07 18.54
C TRP A 96 -0.30 -7.84 17.63
N GLN A 97 0.50 -6.79 17.89
CA GLN A 97 0.54 -5.60 17.04
C GLN A 97 1.13 -5.92 15.67
N HIS A 98 2.18 -6.74 15.65
CA HIS A 98 2.80 -7.20 14.41
C HIS A 98 1.82 -8.06 13.62
N ASP A 99 1.13 -9.00 14.28
CA ASP A 99 0.15 -9.88 13.63
C ASP A 99 -1.01 -9.10 13.02
N VAL A 100 -1.58 -8.13 13.75
CA VAL A 100 -2.68 -7.29 13.25
C VAL A 100 -2.26 -6.48 12.02
N VAL A 101 -1.09 -5.85 12.05
CA VAL A 101 -0.61 -5.04 10.92
C VAL A 101 -0.27 -5.94 9.73
N PHE A 102 0.34 -7.11 9.97
CA PHE A 102 0.61 -8.09 8.92
C PHE A 102 -0.67 -8.54 8.22
N TRP A 103 -1.68 -8.98 8.98
CA TRP A 103 -2.96 -9.41 8.41
C TRP A 103 -3.69 -8.27 7.70
N SER A 104 -3.57 -7.03 8.19
CA SER A 104 -4.10 -5.86 7.49
C SER A 104 -3.44 -5.67 6.11
N CYS A 105 -2.13 -5.87 6.01
CA CYS A 105 -1.42 -5.85 4.73
C CYS A 105 -1.86 -6.99 3.81
N VAL A 106 -2.06 -8.21 4.34
CA VAL A 106 -2.58 -9.35 3.58
C VAL A 106 -3.97 -9.06 3.02
N CYS A 107 -4.89 -8.54 3.86
CA CYS A 107 -6.23 -8.14 3.42
C CYS A 107 -6.17 -7.08 2.31
N PHE A 108 -5.26 -6.10 2.44
CA PHE A 108 -5.03 -5.10 1.40
C PHE A 108 -4.62 -5.76 0.08
N HIS A 109 -3.62 -6.64 0.08
CA HIS A 109 -3.14 -7.35 -1.13
C HIS A 109 -4.23 -8.19 -1.79
N ILE A 110 -5.04 -8.91 -1.00
CA ILE A 110 -6.15 -9.72 -1.51
C ILE A 110 -7.20 -8.81 -2.15
N GLY A 111 -7.62 -7.76 -1.45
CA GLY A 111 -8.63 -6.82 -1.93
C GLY A 111 -8.20 -6.12 -3.22
N SER A 112 -6.96 -5.65 -3.29
CA SER A 112 -6.41 -5.01 -4.49
C SER A 112 -6.25 -5.97 -5.66
N THR A 113 -5.86 -7.23 -5.40
CA THR A 113 -5.74 -8.23 -6.46
C THR A 113 -7.11 -8.58 -7.03
N ALA A 114 -8.13 -8.75 -6.17
CA ALA A 114 -9.50 -8.95 -6.61
C ALA A 114 -10.00 -7.76 -7.44
N ALA A 115 -9.67 -6.53 -7.03
CA ALA A 115 -10.00 -5.32 -7.80
C ALA A 115 -9.32 -5.30 -9.17
N LEU A 116 -8.04 -5.67 -9.27
CA LEU A 116 -7.32 -5.80 -10.55
C LEU A 116 -7.94 -6.87 -11.46
N ILE A 117 -8.28 -8.04 -10.93
CA ILE A 117 -8.93 -9.11 -11.68
C ILE A 117 -10.27 -8.60 -12.23
N ARG A 118 -11.07 -7.92 -11.41
CA ARG A 118 -12.34 -7.33 -11.84
C ARG A 118 -12.12 -6.26 -12.92
N LEU A 119 -11.11 -5.40 -12.76
CA LEU A 119 -10.77 -4.37 -13.74
C LEU A 119 -10.38 -4.98 -15.09
N ALA A 120 -9.54 -6.01 -15.08
CA ALA A 120 -9.14 -6.75 -16.27
C ALA A 120 -10.34 -7.44 -16.94
N ALA A 121 -11.21 -8.08 -16.15
CA ALA A 121 -12.42 -8.73 -16.66
C ALA A 121 -13.38 -7.72 -17.33
N MET A 122 -13.59 -6.55 -16.72
CA MET A 122 -14.42 -5.50 -17.32
C MET A 122 -13.79 -4.98 -18.62
N TRP A 123 -12.47 -4.80 -18.64
CA TRP A 123 -11.77 -4.30 -19.81
C TRP A 123 -11.80 -5.27 -20.99
N LEU A 124 -11.70 -6.58 -20.73
CA LEU A 124 -11.82 -7.62 -21.78
C LEU A 124 -13.22 -7.72 -22.38
N HIS A 125 -14.25 -7.25 -21.67
CA HIS A 125 -15.64 -7.24 -22.15
C HIS A 125 -16.08 -5.89 -22.73
N SER A 126 -15.20 -4.89 -22.74
CA SER A 126 -15.46 -3.54 -23.28
C SER A 126 -14.93 -3.40 -24.71
#